data_AF-A0A401QEW2-F1
#
_entry.id   AF-A0A401QEW2-F1
#
_cell.length_a   1.000
_cell.length_b   1.000
_cell.length_c   1.000
_cell.angle_alpha   90.00
_cell.angle_beta   90.00
_cell.angle_gamma   90.00
#
_symmetry.space_group_name_H-M   'P 1'
#
loop_
_entity.id
_entity.type
_entity.pdbx_description
1 polymer ?
#
loop_
_entity_poly.entity_id
_entity_poly.type
_entity_poly.pdbx_seq_one_letter_code
_entity_poly.pdbx_strand_id
1 'polypeptide(L)'
;DYKVVFSQQGPLVLVSVSRSRQSEEQLRRELLYVYYQIISMLTQVTVTRIFERKKNYDLRRLLAGSEKILDNLLRHMDSDPSFLLGAVQCLPLAASLRDGVSQLLQKAVTPNLVFSILVAKGQLVAIVQERAVIDDSRLDPVDLHLLFNLLAGSSSFQAGEVWTPICLPRLYPDSYFYAYISYLDPACTLCLLLISTDKTAFYSVSACKRRIEEGLRAQGLLQAIDAALRSNAASTSHVGVSDLWHFMYKPLDIPDNHKQLTQYTR
;
A
#
# COMPACT_ATOMS: atom_id res chain seq x y z
N ASP A 1 -14.49 -9.73 -30.78
CA ASP A 1 -14.78 -8.30 -30.50
C ASP A 1 -13.81 -7.72 -29.49
N TYR A 2 -13.48 -6.44 -29.62
CA TYR A 2 -12.67 -5.69 -28.67
C TYR A 2 -13.59 -4.74 -27.89
N LYS A 3 -13.35 -4.59 -26.58
CA LYS A 3 -13.92 -3.52 -25.75
C LYS A 3 -12.89 -2.41 -25.62
N VAL A 4 -13.32 -1.17 -25.84
CA VAL A 4 -12.52 0.04 -25.65
C VAL A 4 -13.19 0.87 -24.57
N VAL A 5 -12.50 1.07 -23.44
CA VAL A 5 -13.03 1.77 -22.28
C VAL A 5 -12.16 3.00 -21.99
N PHE A 6 -12.81 4.14 -21.82
CA PHE A 6 -12.17 5.42 -21.48
C PHE A 6 -12.49 5.79 -20.02
N SER A 7 -11.52 6.35 -19.32
CA SER A 7 -11.69 6.97 -18.01
C SER A 7 -10.97 8.31 -17.99
N GLN A 8 -11.72 9.39 -17.78
CA GLN A 8 -11.16 10.74 -17.65
C GLN A 8 -11.03 11.10 -16.18
N GLN A 9 -9.81 11.40 -15.74
CA GLN A 9 -9.47 11.79 -14.37
C GLN A 9 -8.72 13.13 -14.41
N GLY A 10 -9.45 14.23 -14.22
CA GLY A 10 -8.92 15.58 -14.40
C GLY A 10 -8.34 15.78 -15.81
N PRO A 11 -7.06 16.16 -15.95
CA PRO A 11 -6.42 16.35 -17.26
C PRO A 11 -5.99 15.03 -17.94
N LEU A 12 -6.08 13.88 -17.27
CA LEU A 12 -5.64 12.60 -17.80
C LEU A 12 -6.80 11.83 -18.42
N VAL A 13 -6.59 11.33 -19.64
CA VAL A 13 -7.50 10.38 -20.30
C VAL A 13 -6.79 9.04 -20.36
N LEU A 14 -7.32 8.07 -19.63
CA LEU A 14 -6.82 6.69 -19.59
C LEU A 14 -7.70 5.84 -20.49
N VAL A 15 -7.08 4.93 -21.24
CA VAL A 15 -7.76 4.08 -22.22
C VAL A 15 -7.33 2.63 -22.03
N SER A 16 -8.30 1.73 -21.96
CA SER A 16 -8.07 0.28 -22.00
C SER A 16 -8.67 -0.29 -23.28
N VAL A 17 -7.94 -1.20 -23.93
CA VAL A 17 -8.41 -1.97 -25.08
C VAL A 17 -8.24 -3.44 -24.74
N SER A 18 -9.34 -4.16 -24.62
CA SER A 18 -9.32 -5.54 -24.12
C SER A 18 -10.16 -6.49 -24.99
N ARG A 19 -9.65 -7.72 -25.16
CA ARG A 19 -10.41 -8.87 -25.70
C ARG A 19 -10.90 -9.81 -24.59
N SER A 20 -10.67 -9.47 -23.32
CA SER A 20 -11.01 -10.33 -22.19
C SER A 20 -12.52 -10.39 -21.95
N ARG A 21 -12.92 -11.28 -21.03
CA ARG A 21 -14.31 -11.39 -20.55
C ARG A 21 -14.68 -10.33 -19.49
N GLN A 22 -13.75 -9.44 -19.12
CA GLN A 22 -13.99 -8.43 -18.10
C GLN A 22 -15.11 -7.46 -18.51
N SER A 23 -15.98 -7.08 -17.59
CA SER A 23 -16.98 -6.06 -17.84
C SER A 23 -16.33 -4.68 -18.07
N GLU A 24 -17.07 -3.75 -18.66
CA GLU A 24 -16.60 -2.36 -18.78
C GLU A 24 -16.26 -1.74 -17.42
N GLU A 25 -16.99 -2.12 -16.38
CA GLU A 25 -16.75 -1.63 -15.02
C GLU A 25 -15.47 -2.19 -14.41
N GLN A 26 -15.15 -3.46 -14.67
CA GLN A 26 -13.87 -4.04 -14.28
C GLN A 26 -12.71 -3.32 -14.97
N LEU A 27 -12.81 -3.08 -16.27
CA LEU A 27 -11.80 -2.33 -17.03
C LEU A 27 -11.67 -0.88 -16.54
N ARG A 28 -12.79 -0.20 -16.22
CA ARG A 28 -12.78 1.15 -15.65
C ARG A 28 -12.09 1.17 -14.29
N ARG A 29 -12.29 0.15 -13.45
CA ARG A 29 -11.61 0.01 -12.16
C ARG A 29 -10.10 -0.19 -12.32
N GLU A 30 -9.66 -0.98 -13.29
CA GLU A 30 -8.23 -1.12 -13.60
C GLU A 30 -7.61 0.21 -14.04
N LEU A 31 -8.30 0.97 -14.88
CA LEU A 31 -7.86 2.31 -15.27
C LEU A 31 -7.77 3.26 -14.05
N LEU A 32 -8.67 3.13 -13.07
CA LEU A 32 -8.58 3.87 -11.82
C LEU A 32 -7.36 3.45 -10.99
N TYR A 33 -7.01 2.18 -10.92
CA TYR A 33 -5.77 1.75 -10.26
C TYR A 33 -4.52 2.34 -10.93
N VAL A 34 -4.48 2.35 -12.27
CA VAL A 34 -3.40 3.00 -13.03
C VAL A 34 -3.34 4.49 -12.72
N TYR A 35 -4.48 5.18 -12.70
CA TYR A 35 -4.56 6.57 -12.28
C TYR A 35 -4.00 6.77 -10.87
N TYR A 36 -4.47 6.00 -9.90
CA TYR A 36 -4.01 6.13 -8.51
C TYR A 36 -2.53 5.82 -8.37
N GLN A 37 -1.96 4.86 -9.11
CA GLN A 37 -0.52 4.62 -9.11
C GLN A 37 0.28 5.82 -9.65
N ILE A 38 -0.23 6.53 -10.66
CA ILE A 38 0.36 7.79 -11.14
C ILE A 38 0.30 8.85 -10.03
N ILE A 39 -0.86 9.01 -9.39
CA ILE A 39 -1.04 9.96 -8.29
C ILE A 39 -0.15 9.61 -7.09
N SER A 40 0.06 8.33 -6.78
CA SER A 40 0.92 7.92 -5.65
C SER A 40 2.38 8.33 -5.85
N MET A 41 2.82 8.58 -7.09
CA MET A 41 4.17 9.03 -7.43
C MET A 41 4.27 10.56 -7.58
N LEU A 42 3.20 11.22 -8.04
CA LEU A 42 3.26 12.65 -8.41
C LEU A 42 2.35 13.57 -7.60
N THR A 43 1.31 13.10 -6.90
CA THR A 43 0.14 13.83 -6.36
C THR A 43 -0.78 14.45 -7.41
N GLN A 44 -2.06 14.57 -7.08
CA GLN A 44 -3.09 15.14 -7.92
C GLN A 44 -2.84 16.64 -8.18
N VAL A 45 -2.58 17.43 -7.14
CA VAL A 45 -2.25 18.86 -7.26
C VAL A 45 -1.08 19.12 -8.21
N THR A 46 -0.06 18.25 -8.22
CA THR A 46 1.10 18.41 -9.13
C THR A 46 0.69 18.13 -10.57
N VAL A 47 -0.04 17.05 -10.83
CA VAL A 47 -0.56 16.71 -12.17
C VAL A 47 -1.43 17.85 -12.69
N THR A 48 -2.39 18.33 -11.91
CA THR A 48 -3.28 19.43 -12.29
C THR A 48 -2.49 20.69 -12.65
N ARG A 49 -1.56 21.10 -11.78
CA ARG A 49 -0.72 22.31 -11.99
C ARG A 49 0.13 22.22 -13.26
N ILE A 50 0.65 21.03 -13.60
CA ILE A 50 1.43 20.83 -14.83
C ILE A 50 0.56 21.12 -16.06
N PHE A 51 -0.63 20.54 -16.12
CA PHE A 51 -1.51 20.67 -17.29
C PHE A 51 -2.20 22.04 -17.38
N GLU A 52 -2.42 22.72 -16.25
CA GLU A 52 -2.84 24.14 -16.24
C GLU A 52 -1.78 25.04 -16.89
N ARG A 53 -0.51 24.83 -16.58
CA ARG A 53 0.61 25.62 -17.12
C ARG A 53 1.01 25.22 -18.53
N LYS A 54 0.98 23.92 -18.83
CA LYS A 54 1.42 23.35 -20.11
C LYS A 54 0.51 22.20 -20.53
N LYS A 55 -0.56 22.53 -21.26
CA LYS A 55 -1.59 21.59 -21.72
C LYS A 55 -1.07 20.45 -22.60
N ASN A 56 0.07 20.64 -23.27
CA ASN A 56 0.71 19.64 -24.14
C ASN A 56 1.93 18.96 -23.50
N TYR A 57 2.03 18.96 -22.17
CA TYR A 57 3.11 18.27 -21.47
C TYR A 57 2.96 16.75 -21.59
N ASP A 58 4.07 16.06 -21.86
CA ASP A 58 4.11 14.59 -21.85
C ASP A 58 4.43 14.10 -20.43
N LEU A 59 3.40 13.65 -19.71
CA LEU A 59 3.52 13.20 -18.32
C LEU A 59 4.47 12.02 -18.15
N ARG A 60 4.66 11.19 -19.19
CA ARG A 60 5.55 10.01 -19.14
C ARG A 60 6.98 10.39 -18.78
N ARG A 61 7.39 11.62 -19.07
CA ARG A 61 8.71 12.16 -18.71
C ARG A 61 8.93 12.23 -17.20
N LEU A 62 7.87 12.44 -16.41
CA LEU A 62 7.94 12.42 -14.94
C LEU A 62 7.78 11.03 -14.34
N LEU A 63 7.31 10.08 -15.15
CA LEU A 63 7.14 8.66 -14.79
C LEU A 63 8.31 7.81 -15.33
N ALA A 64 9.32 8.45 -15.91
CA ALA A 64 10.49 7.75 -16.43
C ALA A 64 11.22 7.06 -15.27
N GLY A 65 11.45 5.75 -15.40
CA GLY A 65 12.03 4.90 -14.36
C GLY A 65 11.01 4.24 -13.43
N SER A 66 9.71 4.52 -13.55
CA SER A 66 8.64 3.86 -12.80
C SER A 66 7.75 2.93 -13.66
N GLU A 67 8.17 2.65 -14.89
CA GLU A 67 7.44 1.78 -15.83
C GLU A 67 7.19 0.40 -15.23
N LYS A 68 8.21 -0.17 -14.56
CA LYS A 68 8.13 -1.47 -13.89
C LYS A 68 7.04 -1.49 -12.81
N ILE A 69 6.79 -0.37 -12.12
CA ILE A 69 5.75 -0.28 -11.09
C ILE A 69 4.37 -0.39 -11.75
N LEU A 70 4.14 0.32 -12.85
CA LEU A 70 2.88 0.25 -13.60
C LEU A 70 2.67 -1.14 -14.23
N ASP A 71 3.71 -1.72 -14.83
CA ASP A 71 3.63 -3.06 -15.41
C ASP A 71 3.33 -4.12 -14.33
N ASN A 72 3.97 -4.02 -13.17
CA ASN A 72 3.68 -4.92 -12.05
C ASN A 72 2.23 -4.78 -11.58
N LEU A 73 1.71 -3.55 -11.48
CA LEU A 73 0.33 -3.31 -11.08
C LEU A 73 -0.66 -4.01 -12.00
N LEU A 74 -0.47 -3.89 -13.31
CA LEU A 74 -1.31 -4.55 -14.31
C LEU A 74 -1.27 -6.08 -14.15
N ARG A 75 -0.07 -6.67 -14.00
CA ARG A 75 0.07 -8.12 -13.77
C ARG A 75 -0.59 -8.58 -12.47
N HIS A 76 -0.54 -7.77 -11.41
CA HIS A 76 -1.22 -8.08 -10.16
C HIS A 76 -2.74 -8.03 -10.33
N MET A 77 -3.29 -7.04 -11.05
CA MET A 77 -4.73 -6.99 -11.32
C MET A 77 -5.25 -8.20 -12.12
N ASP A 78 -4.41 -8.79 -12.97
CA ASP A 78 -4.75 -10.01 -13.72
C ASP A 78 -4.75 -11.29 -12.86
N SER A 79 -3.98 -11.33 -11.77
CA SER A 79 -3.67 -12.58 -11.05
C SER A 79 -4.09 -12.59 -9.57
N ASP A 80 -4.22 -11.42 -8.95
CA ASP A 80 -4.56 -11.26 -7.54
C ASP A 80 -6.03 -10.79 -7.38
N PRO A 81 -6.91 -11.63 -6.82
CA PRO A 81 -8.31 -11.28 -6.60
C PRO A 81 -8.51 -10.11 -5.63
N SER A 82 -7.47 -9.71 -4.87
CA SER A 82 -7.50 -8.59 -3.91
C SER A 82 -7.97 -7.30 -4.58
N PHE A 83 -7.49 -7.05 -5.79
CA PHE A 83 -7.81 -5.87 -6.58
C PHE A 83 -9.28 -5.83 -6.96
N LEU A 84 -9.83 -6.96 -7.42
CA LEU A 84 -11.25 -7.09 -7.78
C LEU A 84 -12.16 -7.02 -6.56
N LEU A 85 -11.76 -7.58 -5.42
CA LEU A 85 -12.60 -7.63 -4.23
C LEU A 85 -12.53 -6.35 -3.39
N GLY A 86 -11.53 -5.50 -3.64
CA GLY A 86 -11.22 -4.37 -2.75
C GLY A 86 -10.86 -4.87 -1.36
N ALA A 87 -10.07 -5.94 -1.32
CA ALA A 87 -9.65 -6.62 -0.10
C ALA A 87 -8.14 -6.76 -0.12
N VAL A 88 -7.52 -6.96 1.05
CA VAL A 88 -6.07 -7.09 1.20
C VAL A 88 -5.74 -8.50 1.66
N GLN A 89 -4.74 -9.11 1.04
CA GLN A 89 -4.24 -10.39 1.49
C GLN A 89 -3.46 -10.23 2.81
N CYS A 90 -3.88 -10.94 3.85
CA CYS A 90 -3.21 -10.97 5.14
C CYS A 90 -2.44 -12.28 5.31
N LEU A 91 -1.29 -12.24 5.99
CA LEU A 91 -0.61 -13.46 6.41
C LEU A 91 -1.46 -14.12 7.51
N PRO A 92 -1.92 -15.38 7.36
CA PRO A 92 -2.67 -16.04 8.43
C PRO A 92 -1.77 -16.26 9.65
N LEU A 93 -2.16 -15.71 10.81
CA LEU A 93 -1.41 -15.77 12.05
C LEU A 93 -2.37 -16.01 13.22
N ALA A 94 -1.87 -16.63 14.28
CA ALA A 94 -2.58 -16.69 15.56
C ALA A 94 -2.88 -15.26 16.06
N ALA A 95 -4.05 -15.05 16.66
CA ALA A 95 -4.47 -13.73 17.17
C ALA A 95 -3.44 -13.14 18.14
N SER A 96 -2.96 -13.95 19.10
CA SER A 96 -1.94 -13.53 20.07
C SER A 96 -0.63 -13.07 19.43
N LEU A 97 -0.20 -13.72 18.34
CA LEU A 97 0.99 -13.33 17.59
C LEU A 97 0.78 -11.99 16.89
N ARG A 98 -0.37 -11.80 16.23
CA ARG A 98 -0.73 -10.53 15.58
C ARG A 98 -0.89 -9.40 16.60
N ASP A 99 -1.45 -9.68 17.77
CA ASP A 99 -1.60 -8.71 18.86
C ASP A 99 -0.23 -8.30 19.41
N GLY A 100 0.69 -9.25 19.60
CA GLY A 100 2.07 -8.96 20.02
C GLY A 100 2.79 -8.03 19.05
N VAL A 101 2.70 -8.31 17.74
CA VAL A 101 3.24 -7.44 16.69
C VAL A 101 2.58 -6.05 16.73
N SER A 102 1.25 -6.00 16.81
CA SER A 102 0.50 -4.73 16.83
C SER A 102 0.86 -3.87 18.04
N GLN A 103 1.02 -4.47 19.22
CA GLN A 103 1.44 -3.77 20.44
C GLN A 103 2.85 -3.19 20.32
N LEU A 104 3.79 -3.89 19.67
CA LEU A 104 5.13 -3.36 19.40
C LEU A 104 5.06 -2.13 18.48
N LEU A 105 4.32 -2.24 17.38
CA LEU A 105 4.13 -1.14 16.43
C LEU A 105 3.47 0.07 17.11
N GLN A 106 2.49 -0.14 18.00
CA GLN A 106 1.82 0.92 18.78
C GLN A 106 2.74 1.63 19.77
N LYS A 107 3.73 0.94 20.34
CA LYS A 107 4.67 1.52 21.32
C LYS A 107 5.81 2.29 20.65
N ALA A 108 6.19 1.89 19.44
CA ALA A 108 7.29 2.48 18.69
C ALA A 108 6.84 3.67 17.82
N VAL A 109 6.42 4.75 18.47
CA VAL A 109 5.92 5.97 17.81
C VAL A 109 6.90 7.15 17.94
N THR A 110 6.72 8.13 17.05
CA THR A 110 7.38 9.44 17.04
C THR A 110 6.36 10.48 16.51
N PRO A 111 6.50 11.78 16.81
CA PRO A 111 5.61 12.79 16.24
C PRO A 111 5.52 12.69 14.72
N ASN A 112 4.35 12.95 14.16
CA ASN A 112 4.07 12.93 12.72
C ASN A 112 4.17 11.53 12.07
N LEU A 113 4.30 10.44 12.83
CA LEU A 113 4.21 9.08 12.31
C LEU A 113 2.75 8.63 12.26
N VAL A 114 2.20 8.51 11.06
CA VAL A 114 0.77 8.26 10.83
C VAL A 114 0.44 6.78 10.65
N PHE A 115 1.35 6.00 10.05
CA PHE A 115 1.16 4.55 9.86
C PHE A 115 2.42 3.76 10.15
N SER A 116 2.24 2.60 10.77
CA SER A 116 3.24 1.54 10.93
C SER A 116 2.67 0.26 10.33
N ILE A 117 3.24 -0.21 9.23
CA ILE A 117 2.75 -1.35 8.45
C ILE A 117 3.85 -2.40 8.35
N LEU A 118 3.55 -3.63 8.75
CA LEU A 118 4.44 -4.77 8.59
C LEU A 118 3.89 -5.70 7.51
N VAL A 119 4.71 -5.99 6.51
CA VAL A 119 4.35 -6.75 5.31
C VAL A 119 5.30 -7.93 5.16
N ALA A 120 4.77 -9.11 4.90
CA ALA A 120 5.55 -10.33 4.70
C ALA A 120 5.22 -10.93 3.33
N LYS A 121 6.19 -10.96 2.40
CA LYS A 121 6.04 -11.43 1.01
C LYS A 121 4.76 -10.90 0.31
N GLY A 122 4.48 -9.61 0.45
CA GLY A 122 3.29 -8.98 -0.14
C GLY A 122 1.98 -9.20 0.64
N GLN A 123 2.03 -9.92 1.77
CA GLN A 123 0.88 -10.14 2.65
C GLN A 123 0.94 -9.24 3.89
N LEU A 124 -0.17 -8.67 4.29
CA LEU A 124 -0.27 -7.82 5.48
C LEU A 124 -0.13 -8.65 6.76
N VAL A 125 0.87 -8.31 7.59
CA VAL A 125 1.04 -8.88 8.94
C VAL A 125 0.25 -8.07 9.95
N ALA A 126 0.50 -6.77 10.01
CA ALA A 126 -0.19 -5.85 10.90
C ALA A 126 -0.11 -4.42 10.35
N ILE A 127 -1.13 -3.62 10.65
CA ILE A 127 -1.13 -2.18 10.42
C ILE A 127 -1.59 -1.49 11.70
N VAL A 128 -0.84 -0.47 12.11
CA VAL A 128 -1.18 0.43 13.19
C VAL A 128 -1.25 1.84 12.61
N GLN A 129 -2.28 2.56 13.00
CA GLN A 129 -2.55 3.92 12.56
C GLN A 129 -2.58 4.83 13.80
N GLU A 130 -2.08 6.05 13.65
CA GLU A 130 -2.18 7.06 14.70
C GLU A 130 -3.65 7.44 14.94
N ARG A 131 -4.08 7.51 16.21
CA ARG A 131 -5.49 7.74 16.58
C ARG A 131 -6.11 8.98 15.94
N ALA A 132 -5.37 10.08 15.87
CA ALA A 132 -5.86 11.31 15.23
C ALA A 132 -6.16 11.12 13.73
N VAL A 133 -5.51 10.17 13.06
CA VAL A 133 -5.77 9.81 11.67
C VAL A 133 -6.90 8.77 11.56
N ILE A 134 -7.06 7.90 12.58
CA ILE A 134 -8.15 6.90 12.65
C ILE A 134 -9.52 7.58 12.63
N ASP A 135 -9.67 8.70 13.34
CA ASP A 135 -10.94 9.41 13.46
C ASP A 135 -11.39 10.05 12.11
N ASP A 136 -10.46 10.27 11.17
CA ASP A 136 -10.73 10.88 9.87
C ASP A 136 -11.00 9.86 8.75
N SER A 137 -10.24 8.74 8.67
CA SER A 137 -10.48 7.64 7.72
C SER A 137 -9.52 6.46 7.93
N ARG A 138 -9.96 5.24 7.59
CA ARG A 138 -9.10 4.05 7.55
C ARG A 138 -8.34 4.01 6.22
N LEU A 139 -7.13 3.48 6.22
CA LEU A 139 -6.36 3.31 4.97
C LEU A 139 -7.10 2.38 4.00
N ASP A 140 -7.33 2.86 2.79
CA ASP A 140 -8.06 2.15 1.73
C ASP A 140 -7.24 0.96 1.21
N PRO A 141 -7.86 -0.20 0.91
CA PRO A 141 -7.21 -1.33 0.24
C PRO A 141 -6.44 -0.92 -1.02
N VAL A 142 -6.96 0.03 -1.80
CA VAL A 142 -6.26 0.55 -2.99
C VAL A 142 -4.91 1.15 -2.60
N ASP A 143 -4.85 2.00 -1.58
CA ASP A 143 -3.59 2.61 -1.13
C ASP A 143 -2.60 1.53 -0.63
N LEU A 144 -3.09 0.49 0.06
CA LEU A 144 -2.27 -0.65 0.45
C LEU A 144 -1.73 -1.44 -0.76
N HIS A 145 -2.55 -1.67 -1.79
CA HIS A 145 -2.12 -2.32 -3.01
C HIS A 145 -1.02 -1.52 -3.73
N LEU A 146 -1.16 -0.20 -3.79
CA LEU A 146 -0.15 0.68 -4.39
C LEU A 146 1.16 0.66 -3.61
N LEU A 147 1.10 0.65 -2.28
CA LEU A 147 2.27 0.49 -1.42
C LEU A 147 2.96 -0.86 -1.62
N PHE A 148 2.20 -1.96 -1.68
CA PHE A 148 2.77 -3.29 -1.89
C PHE A 148 3.38 -3.42 -3.30
N ASN A 149 2.72 -2.85 -4.30
CA ASN A 149 3.23 -2.80 -5.66
C ASN A 149 4.51 -1.97 -5.76
N LEU A 150 4.61 -0.86 -5.04
CA LEU A 150 5.83 -0.06 -4.90
C LEU A 150 6.97 -0.89 -4.29
N LEU A 151 6.72 -1.64 -3.22
CA LEU A 151 7.71 -2.53 -2.60
C LEU A 151 8.20 -3.63 -3.54
N ALA A 152 7.30 -4.21 -4.34
CA ALA A 152 7.63 -5.25 -5.32
C ALA A 152 8.31 -4.69 -6.59
N GLY A 153 8.05 -3.43 -6.93
CA GLY A 153 8.60 -2.75 -8.11
C GLY A 153 10.07 -2.35 -7.97
N SER A 154 10.53 -2.08 -6.75
CA SER A 154 11.80 -1.41 -6.50
C SER A 154 12.79 -2.29 -5.73
N SER A 155 13.68 -2.97 -6.47
CA SER A 155 14.76 -3.77 -5.88
C SER A 155 15.77 -2.94 -5.08
N SER A 156 15.86 -1.63 -5.33
CA SER A 156 16.68 -0.71 -4.55
C SER A 156 16.31 -0.68 -3.06
N PHE A 157 15.08 -1.04 -2.70
CA PHE A 157 14.62 -1.03 -1.31
C PHE A 157 15.18 -2.20 -0.49
N GLN A 158 15.75 -3.21 -1.14
CA GLN A 158 16.42 -4.32 -0.47
C GLN A 158 17.78 -3.90 0.11
N ALA A 159 18.33 -2.77 -0.36
CA ALA A 159 19.60 -2.24 0.11
C ALA A 159 19.39 -1.20 1.24
N GLY A 160 19.18 -1.69 2.46
CA GLY A 160 19.20 -0.85 3.67
C GLY A 160 17.89 -0.13 3.99
N GLU A 161 18.00 1.13 4.42
CA GLU A 161 16.88 1.98 4.84
C GLU A 161 16.59 3.01 3.74
N VAL A 162 15.34 3.08 3.28
CA VAL A 162 14.93 4.01 2.22
C VAL A 162 13.95 5.03 2.76
N TRP A 163 14.15 6.30 2.37
CA TRP A 163 13.26 7.41 2.68
C TRP A 163 12.80 8.06 1.37
N THR A 164 11.53 7.87 1.03
CA THR A 164 10.99 8.33 -0.25
C THR A 164 9.67 9.06 -0.05
N PRO A 165 9.43 10.17 -0.77
CA PRO A 165 8.11 10.76 -0.83
C PRO A 165 7.15 9.79 -1.53
N ILE A 166 5.92 9.71 -1.03
CA ILE A 166 4.82 8.97 -1.62
C ILE A 166 3.54 9.77 -1.46
N CYS A 167 2.53 9.51 -2.28
CA CYS A 167 1.16 9.97 -2.04
C CYS A 167 0.27 8.75 -1.78
N LEU A 168 -0.77 8.94 -0.97
CA LEU A 168 -1.81 7.95 -0.69
C LEU A 168 -3.11 8.46 -1.34
N PRO A 169 -3.39 8.10 -2.62
CA PRO A 169 -4.42 8.73 -3.43
C PRO A 169 -5.84 8.66 -2.85
N ARG A 170 -6.18 7.60 -2.11
CA ARG A 170 -7.51 7.45 -1.52
C ARG A 170 -7.64 8.17 -0.18
N LEU A 171 -6.52 8.30 0.55
CA LEU A 171 -6.47 9.03 1.80
C LEU A 171 -6.36 10.55 1.58
N TYR A 172 -5.30 11.02 0.92
CA TYR A 172 -5.02 12.44 0.63
C TYR A 172 -4.31 12.61 -0.72
N PRO A 173 -5.05 12.75 -1.84
CA PRO A 173 -4.48 12.76 -3.19
C PRO A 173 -3.60 13.98 -3.51
N ASP A 174 -3.74 15.07 -2.77
CA ASP A 174 -3.02 16.33 -3.01
C ASP A 174 -1.74 16.46 -2.16
N SER A 175 -1.46 15.51 -1.27
CA SER A 175 -0.38 15.63 -0.29
C SER A 175 0.67 14.53 -0.44
N TYR A 176 1.92 14.90 -0.18
CA TYR A 176 3.00 13.94 0.02
C TYR A 176 3.09 13.52 1.49
N PHE A 177 3.27 12.23 1.67
CA PHE A 177 3.81 11.58 2.85
C PHE A 177 5.24 11.15 2.57
N TYR A 178 5.92 10.68 3.60
CA TYR A 178 7.27 10.16 3.52
C TYR A 178 7.30 8.75 4.08
N ALA A 179 7.58 7.81 3.18
CA ALA A 179 7.70 6.40 3.50
C ALA A 179 9.13 6.06 3.86
N TYR A 180 9.30 5.54 5.06
CA TYR A 180 10.48 4.82 5.48
C TYR A 180 10.27 3.33 5.23
N ILE A 181 11.16 2.72 4.44
CA ILE A 181 11.08 1.33 4.02
C ILE A 181 12.35 0.62 4.49
N SER A 182 12.19 -0.50 5.20
CA SER A 182 13.32 -1.33 5.61
C SER A 182 12.92 -2.79 5.74
N TYR A 183 13.70 -3.69 5.12
CA TYR A 183 13.57 -5.13 5.34
C TYR A 183 14.22 -5.52 6.66
N LEU A 184 13.55 -6.39 7.43
CA LEU A 184 13.97 -6.81 8.77
C LEU A 184 14.69 -8.15 8.78
N ASP A 185 14.81 -8.80 7.61
CA ASP A 185 15.47 -10.09 7.41
C ASP A 185 16.37 -10.09 6.16
N PRO A 186 17.47 -10.87 6.15
CA PRO A 186 18.38 -10.93 5.00
C PRO A 186 17.74 -11.44 3.71
N ALA A 187 16.68 -12.26 3.80
CA ALA A 187 15.98 -12.79 2.64
C ALA A 187 14.99 -11.79 2.01
N CYS A 188 14.90 -10.57 2.57
CA CYS A 188 13.99 -9.51 2.12
C CYS A 188 12.54 -9.99 2.03
N THR A 189 12.10 -10.76 3.03
CA THR A 189 10.74 -11.32 3.07
C THR A 189 9.81 -10.51 3.97
N LEU A 190 10.33 -9.84 4.99
CA LEU A 190 9.60 -9.07 5.98
C LEU A 190 10.00 -7.59 5.88
N CYS A 191 9.09 -6.76 5.38
CA CYS A 191 9.28 -5.34 5.19
C CYS A 191 8.52 -4.55 6.25
N LEU A 192 9.20 -3.60 6.90
CA LEU A 192 8.59 -2.57 7.71
C LEU A 192 8.44 -1.29 6.89
N LEU A 193 7.21 -0.78 6.84
CA LEU A 193 6.86 0.48 6.21
C LEU A 193 6.33 1.43 7.30
N LEU A 194 7.04 2.54 7.52
CA LEU A 194 6.64 3.60 8.46
C LEU A 194 6.36 4.87 7.65
N ILE A 195 5.16 5.42 7.77
CA ILE A 195 4.72 6.57 6.98
C ILE A 195 4.60 7.79 7.87
N SER A 196 5.29 8.88 7.52
CA SER A 196 5.25 10.15 8.23
C SER A 196 4.72 11.30 7.36
N THR A 197 4.17 12.31 8.00
CA THR A 197 3.78 13.58 7.37
C THR A 197 4.92 14.60 7.35
N ASP A 198 6.02 14.32 8.05
CA ASP A 198 7.19 15.19 8.16
C ASP A 198 8.38 14.67 7.35
N LYS A 199 8.79 15.45 6.35
CA LYS A 199 9.93 15.16 5.46
C LYS A 199 11.27 15.01 6.16
N THR A 200 11.40 15.58 7.37
CA THR A 200 12.65 15.63 8.13
C THR A 200 12.75 14.55 9.21
N ALA A 201 11.69 13.74 9.38
CA ALA A 201 11.58 12.75 10.46
C ALA A 201 12.41 11.47 10.24
N PHE A 202 13.31 11.40 9.26
CA PHE A 202 14.07 10.18 8.93
C PHE A 202 14.72 9.53 10.17
N TYR A 203 15.45 10.31 10.97
CA TYR A 203 16.19 9.75 12.11
C TYR A 203 15.28 9.29 13.25
N SER A 204 14.17 10.00 13.50
CA SER A 204 13.22 9.62 14.54
C SER A 204 12.42 8.38 14.13
N VAL A 205 12.07 8.25 12.85
CA VAL A 205 11.44 7.06 12.27
C VAL A 205 12.41 5.86 12.25
N SER A 206 13.69 6.06 11.91
CA SER A 206 14.74 5.03 12.01
C SER A 206 14.91 4.52 13.45
N ALA A 207 14.81 5.40 14.45
CA ALA A 207 14.80 5.00 15.86
C ALA A 207 13.56 4.17 16.23
N CYS A 208 12.39 4.43 15.63
CA CYS A 208 11.21 3.58 15.77
C CYS A 208 11.44 2.20 15.18
N LYS A 209 12.01 2.12 13.96
CA LYS A 209 12.38 0.85 13.33
C LYS A 209 13.29 0.01 14.23
N ARG A 210 14.34 0.59 14.82
CA ARG A 210 15.24 -0.14 15.74
C ARG A 210 14.48 -0.76 16.92
N ARG A 211 13.63 0.01 17.59
CA ARG A 211 12.80 -0.48 18.71
C ARG A 211 11.86 -1.62 18.29
N ILE A 212 11.25 -1.52 17.11
CA ILE A 212 10.37 -2.56 16.55
C ILE A 212 11.18 -3.83 16.29
N GLU A 213 12.32 -3.71 15.61
CA GLU A 213 13.18 -4.82 15.24
C GLU A 213 13.74 -5.56 16.47
N GLU A 214 14.22 -4.81 17.48
CA GLU A 214 14.65 -5.35 18.76
C GLU A 214 13.50 -6.06 19.49
N GLY A 215 12.31 -5.45 19.54
CA GLY A 215 11.13 -6.03 20.16
C GLY A 215 10.67 -7.32 19.48
N LEU A 216 10.66 -7.36 18.15
CA LEU A 216 10.29 -8.54 17.37
C LEU A 216 11.28 -9.70 17.61
N ARG A 217 12.58 -9.39 17.75
CA ARG A 217 13.61 -10.39 18.10
C ARG A 217 13.45 -10.89 19.53
N ALA A 218 13.35 -9.99 20.50
CA ALA A 218 13.29 -10.34 21.91
C ALA A 218 12.06 -11.20 22.26
N GLN A 219 10.95 -10.99 21.56
CA GLN A 219 9.71 -11.75 21.76
C GLN A 219 9.59 -12.99 20.86
N GLY A 220 10.60 -13.31 20.04
CA GLY A 220 10.57 -14.46 19.13
C GLY A 220 9.55 -14.34 17.98
N LEU A 221 9.05 -13.13 17.70
CA LEU A 221 7.97 -12.91 16.74
C LEU A 221 8.48 -13.01 15.30
N LEU A 222 9.76 -12.66 15.04
CA LEU A 222 10.35 -12.82 13.71
C LEU A 222 10.34 -14.29 13.27
N GLN A 223 10.76 -15.20 14.15
CA GLN A 223 10.80 -16.64 13.88
C GLN A 223 9.39 -17.20 13.70
N ALA A 224 8.42 -16.72 14.47
CA ALA A 224 7.02 -17.12 14.35
C ALA A 224 6.38 -16.66 13.03
N ILE A 225 6.66 -15.44 12.58
CA ILE A 225 6.21 -14.93 11.27
C ILE A 225 6.86 -15.74 10.14
N ASP A 226 8.15 -16.00 10.22
CA ASP A 226 8.88 -16.79 9.22
C ASP A 226 8.40 -18.26 9.17
N ALA A 227 8.05 -18.85 10.32
CA ALA A 227 7.39 -20.15 10.37
C ALA A 227 6.00 -20.12 9.70
N ALA A 228 5.23 -19.06 9.90
CA ALA A 228 3.93 -18.87 9.25
C ALA A 228 4.02 -18.63 7.74
N LEU A 229 5.13 -18.06 7.24
CA LEU A 229 5.40 -17.94 5.80
C LEU A 229 5.75 -19.28 5.15
N ARG A 230 6.33 -20.21 5.91
CA ARG A 230 6.64 -21.57 5.43
C ARG A 230 5.46 -22.52 5.52
N SER A 231 4.63 -22.37 6.55
CA SER A 231 3.40 -23.12 6.62
C SER A 231 2.44 -22.56 5.58
N ASN A 232 1.84 -23.42 4.76
CA ASN A 232 0.87 -23.00 3.76
C ASN A 232 -0.48 -22.72 4.48
N ALA A 233 -0.49 -21.70 5.34
CA ALA A 233 -1.46 -21.47 6.41
C ALA A 233 -2.89 -21.13 5.93
N ALA A 234 -3.11 -21.06 4.62
CA ALA A 234 -4.42 -20.90 4.02
C ALA A 234 -5.08 -22.25 3.67
N SER A 235 -4.82 -23.31 4.45
CA SER A 235 -5.64 -24.52 4.32
C SER A 235 -7.02 -24.24 4.91
N THR A 236 -7.96 -23.94 4.02
CA THR A 236 -9.37 -23.70 4.30
C THR A 236 -10.07 -24.95 4.86
N SER A 237 -9.41 -26.11 4.78
CA SER A 237 -9.84 -27.39 5.33
C SER A 237 -10.20 -27.33 6.81
N HIS A 238 -9.62 -26.41 7.59
CA HIS A 238 -9.89 -26.29 9.02
C HIS A 238 -11.23 -25.61 9.36
N VAL A 239 -11.88 -24.99 8.38
CA VAL A 239 -13.13 -24.22 8.57
C VAL A 239 -14.36 -25.10 8.36
N GLY A 240 -14.18 -26.32 7.82
CA GLY A 240 -15.29 -27.22 7.50
C GLY A 240 -16.19 -26.73 6.35
N VAL A 241 -15.78 -25.68 5.64
CA VAL A 241 -16.49 -25.16 4.46
C VAL A 241 -15.89 -25.81 3.21
N SER A 242 -16.66 -26.70 2.59
CA SER A 242 -16.33 -27.20 1.25
C SER A 242 -16.29 -26.03 0.27
N ASP A 243 -15.27 -25.99 -0.58
CA ASP A 243 -15.09 -24.95 -1.62
C ASP A 243 -14.68 -23.55 -1.11
N LEU A 244 -14.14 -23.44 0.10
CA LEU A 244 -13.42 -22.22 0.50
C LEU A 244 -11.99 -22.28 -0.06
N TRP A 245 -11.55 -21.23 -0.78
CA TRP A 245 -10.25 -21.24 -1.47
C TRP A 245 -9.23 -20.31 -0.82
N HIS A 246 -9.66 -19.13 -0.35
CA HIS A 246 -8.77 -18.12 0.23
C HIS A 246 -9.45 -17.27 1.31
N PHE A 247 -8.64 -16.66 2.18
CA PHE A 247 -9.06 -15.64 3.15
C PHE A 247 -8.50 -14.29 2.75
N MET A 248 -9.36 -13.27 2.76
CA MET A 248 -9.00 -11.90 2.39
C MET A 248 -9.66 -10.92 3.34
N TYR A 249 -8.93 -9.87 3.69
CA TYR A 249 -9.44 -8.85 4.60
C TYR A 249 -10.09 -7.73 3.80
N LYS A 250 -11.41 -7.54 3.97
CA LYS A 250 -12.13 -6.39 3.41
C LYS A 250 -12.58 -5.46 4.55
N PRO A 251 -12.09 -4.22 4.61
CA PRO A 251 -12.65 -3.23 5.54
C PRO A 251 -14.09 -2.89 5.10
N LEU A 252 -15.04 -2.99 6.04
CA LEU A 252 -16.48 -2.75 5.76
C LEU A 252 -16.91 -1.29 5.99
N ASP A 253 -16.12 -0.51 6.73
CA ASP A 253 -16.43 0.87 7.14
C ASP A 253 -15.31 1.83 6.69
N ILE A 254 -15.20 2.11 5.41
CA ILE A 254 -14.38 3.22 4.89
C ILE A 254 -15.35 4.29 4.40
N PRO A 255 -15.52 5.41 5.13
CA PRO A 255 -16.34 6.52 4.65
C PRO A 255 -15.77 7.06 3.34
N ASP A 256 -16.61 7.30 2.33
CA ASP A 256 -16.23 7.97 1.07
C ASP A 256 -15.83 9.45 1.25
N ASN A 257 -15.77 9.94 2.49
CA ASN A 257 -15.60 11.35 2.80
C ASN A 257 -14.12 11.70 3.08
N HIS A 258 -13.53 12.47 2.18
CA HIS A 258 -12.22 13.08 2.36
C HIS A 258 -12.29 14.24 3.37
N LYS A 259 -12.15 13.97 4.67
CA LYS A 259 -11.91 15.03 5.67
C LYS A 259 -10.42 15.33 5.71
N GLN A 260 -10.05 16.60 5.70
CA GLN A 260 -8.67 17.07 5.62
C GLN A 260 -7.98 16.98 6.99
N LEU A 261 -6.83 16.28 7.10
CA LEU A 261 -5.97 16.35 8.29
C LEU A 261 -5.63 17.82 8.57
N THR A 262 -5.79 18.25 9.83
CA THR A 262 -5.58 19.63 10.27
C THR A 262 -4.21 20.21 9.89
N GLN A 263 -3.19 19.37 9.75
CA GLN A 263 -1.84 19.75 9.33
C GLN A 263 -1.69 20.12 7.84
N TYR A 264 -2.68 19.79 6.99
CA TYR A 264 -2.69 20.09 5.55
C TYR A 264 -3.79 21.11 5.15
N THR A 265 -4.65 21.49 6.09
CA THR A 265 -5.57 22.65 5.98
C THR A 265 -4.93 23.89 6.60
N ARG A 266 -4.26 24.69 5.77
CA ARG A 266 -4.03 26.10 6.01
C ARG A 266 -4.39 26.90 4.76
#